data_AF-A0A3B8ZGC2-F1
#
_entry.id   AF-A0A3B8ZGC2-F1
#
_cell.length_a   1.000
_cell.length_b   1.000
_cell.length_c   1.000
_cell.angle_alpha   90.00
_cell.angle_beta   90.00
_cell.angle_gamma   90.00
#
_symmetry.space_group_name_H-M   'P 1'
#
loop_
_entity.id
_entity.type
_entity.pdbx_description
1 polymer ?
#
loop_
_entity_poly.entity_id
_entity_poly.type
_entity_poly.pdbx_seq_one_letter_code
_entity_poly.pdbx_strand_id
1 'polypeptide(L)'
;MSIASTVDVHDMVISNQSFGPNEIRQLCKTISEDYSQLGILRDSIGELSQLPERTPVQAVRLGVCQYLVGRFAEAKETLQHSDGGALTQYYLAKSHFQMDEFDLAIAHFEKAKTAGYDADQCQIAIAEVKRYEGKLQEAMDILDNIFGPAEQTAEYNYQRGATVASRDSSSDEVSRLYNRALQYDDQHPGALFGLAFENDRKGNEVEAFRLYERAASCFPAHVGTLINLGVLYEDRNDFGKAQACYKRILDVYPAHDRARLYMKDAAASGNIYYDEDAARQTERMSQLLSVSVYDFELSVRSRNCLSKMGIQTLGDLVRISEPQLLASKNFGETSLVEIREMLAIKGLYLGMLADQVREPDPPLDLSGMTPDQQAVLERPISELNLSVRARKCMVRLGINSIGELIRKSADDLLESKNFGVTSLNEVREKLERHTLKLRGD
;
A
#
# COMPACT_ATOMS: atom_id res chain seq x y z
N MET A 1 30.75 0.71 -17.79
CA MET A 1 29.61 1.51 -17.29
C MET A 1 29.07 2.31 -18.46
N SER A 2 28.07 1.79 -19.16
CA SER A 2 27.31 2.56 -20.14
C SER A 2 26.34 3.43 -19.36
N ILE A 3 26.40 4.75 -19.58
CA ILE A 3 25.41 5.69 -19.04
C ILE A 3 24.10 5.30 -19.73
N ALA A 4 23.23 4.56 -19.05
CA ALA A 4 21.87 4.33 -19.53
C ALA A 4 21.25 5.72 -19.64
N SER A 5 20.96 6.17 -20.86
CA SER A 5 20.15 7.36 -21.06
C SER A 5 18.81 7.10 -20.40
N THR A 6 18.60 7.68 -19.23
CA THR A 6 17.31 7.68 -18.55
C THR A 6 16.31 8.30 -19.53
N VAL A 7 15.44 7.45 -20.06
CA VAL A 7 14.37 7.87 -20.96
C VAL A 7 13.42 8.77 -20.18
N ASP A 8 13.23 10.00 -20.64
CA ASP A 8 12.34 10.96 -20.00
C ASP A 8 10.89 10.71 -20.42
N VAL A 9 10.08 10.18 -19.50
CA VAL A 9 8.67 9.85 -19.75
C VAL A 9 7.85 11.09 -20.09
N HIS A 10 8.14 12.25 -19.52
CA HIS A 10 7.42 13.49 -19.81
C HIS A 10 7.71 13.93 -21.25
N ASP A 11 8.98 13.97 -21.65
CA ASP A 11 9.37 14.33 -23.02
C ASP A 11 8.80 13.33 -24.05
N MET A 12 8.75 12.04 -23.73
CA MET A 12 8.10 11.03 -24.60
C MET A 12 6.60 11.26 -24.79
N VAL A 13 5.93 12.02 -23.93
CA VAL A 13 4.49 12.28 -24.02
C VAL A 13 4.21 13.69 -24.58
N ILE A 14 5.03 14.68 -24.27
CA ILE A 14 4.78 16.08 -24.65
C ILE A 14 5.51 16.50 -25.93
N SER A 15 6.66 15.88 -26.24
CA SER A 15 7.48 16.29 -27.39
C SER A 15 6.82 16.04 -28.75
N ASN A 16 7.33 16.72 -29.78
CA ASN A 16 6.94 16.51 -31.17
C ASN A 16 7.83 15.48 -31.91
N GLN A 17 8.53 14.60 -31.18
CA GLN A 17 9.38 13.56 -31.77
C GLN A 17 8.56 12.43 -32.43
N SER A 18 9.22 11.43 -33.03
CA SER A 18 8.51 10.22 -33.49
C SER A 18 7.81 9.53 -32.31
N PHE A 19 6.62 8.98 -32.56
CA PHE A 19 5.89 8.21 -31.56
C PHE A 19 5.24 7.02 -32.23
N GLY A 20 5.88 5.87 -32.12
CA GLY A 20 5.45 4.62 -32.72
C GLY A 20 5.62 3.43 -31.77
N PRO A 21 5.51 2.20 -32.31
CA PRO A 21 5.59 0.98 -31.51
C PRO A 21 6.88 0.85 -30.68
N ASN A 22 8.01 1.38 -31.16
CA ASN A 22 9.28 1.34 -30.45
C ASN A 22 9.26 2.24 -29.20
N GLU A 23 8.82 3.49 -29.35
CA GLU A 23 8.69 4.44 -28.26
C GLU A 23 7.66 3.95 -27.23
N ILE A 24 6.55 3.38 -27.67
CA ILE A 24 5.55 2.82 -26.75
C ILE A 24 6.13 1.66 -25.93
N ARG A 25 6.89 0.75 -26.56
CA ARG A 25 7.59 -0.34 -25.83
C ARG A 25 8.60 0.21 -24.84
N GLN A 26 9.38 1.22 -25.24
CA GLN A 26 10.36 1.84 -24.35
C GLN A 26 9.69 2.53 -23.16
N LEU A 27 8.58 3.24 -23.37
CA LEU A 27 7.76 3.83 -22.32
C LEU A 27 7.26 2.76 -21.33
N CYS A 28 6.71 1.66 -21.85
CA CYS A 28 6.22 0.56 -21.00
C CYS A 28 7.34 -0.09 -20.19
N LYS A 29 8.51 -0.28 -20.81
CA LYS A 29 9.70 -0.80 -20.15
C LYS A 29 10.19 0.13 -19.03
N THR A 30 10.29 1.43 -19.31
CA THR A 30 10.72 2.42 -18.31
C THR A 30 9.79 2.44 -17.09
N ILE A 31 8.48 2.33 -17.29
CA ILE A 31 7.51 2.26 -16.18
C ILE A 31 7.57 0.89 -15.45
N SER A 32 7.92 -0.19 -16.15
CA SER A 32 8.11 -1.51 -15.53
C SER A 32 9.37 -1.55 -14.65
N GLU A 33 10.44 -0.85 -15.05
CA GLU A 33 11.70 -0.73 -14.30
C GLU A 33 11.57 0.24 -13.11
N ASP A 34 10.80 1.31 -13.26
CA ASP A 34 10.49 2.28 -12.20
C ASP A 34 9.01 2.69 -12.25
N TYR A 35 8.20 2.10 -11.38
CA TYR A 35 6.77 2.36 -11.34
C TYR A 35 6.41 3.80 -10.92
N SER A 36 7.33 4.54 -10.30
CA SER A 36 7.09 5.96 -9.96
C SER A 36 6.89 6.83 -11.22
N GLN A 37 7.45 6.40 -12.35
CA GLN A 37 7.29 7.04 -13.66
C GLN A 37 5.83 7.03 -14.15
N LEU A 38 4.97 6.16 -13.63
CA LEU A 38 3.54 6.16 -13.96
C LEU A 38 2.86 7.47 -13.51
N GLY A 39 3.31 8.08 -12.42
CA GLY A 39 2.82 9.40 -11.99
C GLY A 39 3.11 10.47 -13.04
N ILE A 40 4.35 10.48 -13.55
CA ILE A 40 4.79 11.40 -14.60
C ILE A 40 3.99 11.19 -15.88
N LEU A 41 3.75 9.94 -16.29
CA LEU A 41 2.88 9.64 -17.45
C LEU A 41 1.47 10.21 -17.26
N ARG A 42 0.86 10.04 -16.07
CA ARG A 42 -0.49 10.55 -15.77
C ARG A 42 -0.53 12.08 -15.80
N ASP A 43 0.48 12.75 -15.25
CA ASP A 43 0.57 14.20 -15.25
C ASP A 43 0.76 14.74 -16.68
N SER A 44 1.60 14.07 -17.48
CA SER A 44 1.83 14.43 -18.88
C SER A 44 0.58 14.24 -19.75
N ILE A 45 -0.20 13.17 -19.51
CA ILE A 45 -1.53 12.99 -20.13
C ILE A 45 -2.45 14.15 -19.74
N GLY A 46 -2.44 14.57 -18.47
CA GLY A 46 -3.20 15.71 -17.98
C GLY A 46 -2.85 17.00 -18.72
N GLU A 47 -1.55 17.33 -18.82
CA GLU A 47 -1.05 18.49 -19.55
C GLU A 47 -1.48 18.47 -21.02
N LEU A 48 -1.25 17.35 -21.71
CA LEU A 48 -1.58 17.20 -23.13
C LEU A 48 -3.10 17.24 -23.39
N SER A 49 -3.92 16.78 -22.44
CA SER A 49 -5.38 16.83 -22.52
C SER A 49 -5.96 18.24 -22.38
N GLN A 50 -5.25 19.15 -21.71
CA GLN A 50 -5.69 20.52 -21.46
C GLN A 50 -5.31 21.50 -22.58
N LEU A 51 -4.53 21.06 -23.57
CA LEU A 51 -4.15 21.91 -24.70
C LEU A 51 -5.40 22.32 -25.50
N PRO A 52 -5.60 23.64 -25.75
CA PRO A 52 -6.79 24.15 -26.43
C PRO A 52 -6.88 23.70 -27.89
N GLU A 53 -5.74 23.56 -28.56
CA GLU A 53 -5.63 22.94 -29.89
C GLU A 53 -4.52 21.88 -29.85
N ARG A 54 -4.84 20.69 -30.36
CA ARG A 54 -3.90 19.56 -30.47
C ARG A 54 -3.64 19.28 -31.94
N THR A 55 -2.37 19.09 -32.29
CA THR A 55 -2.03 18.54 -33.60
C THR A 55 -2.51 17.08 -33.69
N PRO A 56 -2.75 16.55 -34.91
CA PRO A 56 -3.14 15.15 -35.06
C PRO A 56 -2.17 14.18 -34.39
N VAL A 57 -0.86 14.44 -34.48
CA VAL A 57 0.21 13.62 -33.84
C VAL A 57 0.10 13.63 -32.32
N GLN A 58 -0.14 14.80 -31.72
CA GLN A 58 -0.37 14.92 -30.27
C GLN A 58 -1.64 14.19 -29.84
N ALA A 59 -2.71 14.22 -30.65
CA ALA A 59 -3.92 13.46 -30.38
C ALA A 59 -3.66 11.93 -30.42
N VAL A 60 -2.89 11.43 -31.39
CA VAL A 60 -2.48 10.01 -31.42
C VAL A 60 -1.72 9.64 -30.15
N ARG A 61 -0.72 10.44 -29.79
CA ARG A 61 0.11 10.21 -28.60
C ARG A 61 -0.72 10.19 -27.33
N LEU A 62 -1.58 11.19 -27.14
CA LEU A 62 -2.50 11.26 -26.02
C LEU A 62 -3.41 10.02 -25.94
N GLY A 63 -4.04 9.65 -27.05
CA GLY A 63 -4.95 8.52 -27.11
C GLY A 63 -4.28 7.18 -26.78
N VAL A 64 -3.05 6.97 -27.29
CA VAL A 64 -2.25 5.79 -26.94
C VAL A 64 -1.88 5.79 -25.45
N CYS A 65 -1.43 6.93 -24.91
CA CYS A 65 -1.08 7.04 -23.49
C CYS A 65 -2.30 6.85 -22.57
N GLN A 66 -3.47 7.39 -22.95
CA GLN A 66 -4.74 7.14 -22.26
C GLN A 66 -5.10 5.64 -22.26
N TYR A 67 -4.90 4.95 -23.38
CA TYR A 67 -5.09 3.49 -23.45
C TYR A 67 -4.14 2.76 -22.48
N LEU A 68 -2.85 3.12 -22.44
CA LEU A 68 -1.87 2.46 -21.57
C LEU A 68 -2.20 2.60 -20.07
N VAL A 69 -2.79 3.72 -19.66
CA VAL A 69 -3.25 3.93 -18.28
C VAL A 69 -4.69 3.42 -18.03
N GLY A 70 -5.29 2.75 -19.03
CA GLY A 70 -6.59 2.09 -18.95
C GLY A 70 -7.81 3.02 -19.08
N ARG A 71 -7.63 4.25 -19.57
CA ARG A 71 -8.72 5.19 -19.86
C ARG A 71 -9.26 4.95 -21.28
N PHE A 72 -9.83 3.76 -21.52
CA PHE A 72 -10.18 3.31 -22.87
C PHE A 72 -11.25 4.16 -23.57
N ALA A 73 -12.24 4.67 -22.82
CA ALA A 73 -13.27 5.55 -23.38
C ALA A 73 -12.69 6.89 -23.86
N GLU A 74 -11.83 7.53 -23.05
CA GLU A 74 -11.13 8.76 -23.43
C GLU A 74 -10.16 8.54 -24.59
N ALA A 75 -9.45 7.40 -24.58
CA ALA A 75 -8.57 6.99 -25.67
C ALA A 75 -9.35 6.86 -26.98
N LYS A 76 -10.51 6.18 -26.95
CA LYS A 76 -11.40 6.06 -28.10
C LYS A 76 -11.83 7.42 -28.64
N GLU A 77 -12.33 8.30 -27.77
CA GLU A 77 -12.79 9.64 -28.18
C GLU A 77 -11.66 10.48 -28.79
N THR A 78 -10.48 10.45 -28.17
CA THR A 78 -9.32 11.20 -28.64
C THR A 78 -8.82 10.70 -29.99
N LEU A 79 -8.73 9.38 -30.17
CA LEU A 79 -8.23 8.77 -31.41
C LEU A 79 -9.23 8.84 -32.57
N GLN A 80 -10.54 8.96 -32.31
CA GLN A 80 -11.54 9.15 -33.37
C GLN A 80 -11.37 10.47 -34.13
N HIS A 81 -10.74 11.47 -33.51
CA HIS A 81 -10.54 12.81 -34.06
C HIS A 81 -9.09 13.09 -34.46
N SER A 82 -8.25 12.05 -34.61
CA SER A 82 -6.83 12.19 -34.96
C SER A 82 -6.57 11.98 -36.48
N ASP A 83 -5.32 11.68 -36.85
CA ASP A 83 -4.87 11.51 -38.24
C ASP A 83 -5.43 10.28 -38.96
N GLY A 84 -6.08 9.36 -38.24
CA GLY A 84 -6.58 8.11 -38.78
C GLY A 84 -5.52 7.12 -39.27
N GLY A 85 -4.23 7.35 -38.95
CA GLY A 85 -3.10 6.54 -39.39
C GLY A 85 -3.07 5.12 -38.80
N ALA A 86 -2.08 4.33 -39.23
CA ALA A 86 -1.92 2.92 -38.82
C ALA A 86 -1.97 2.71 -37.29
N LEU A 87 -1.21 3.51 -36.53
CA LEU A 87 -1.15 3.44 -35.08
C LEU A 87 -2.49 3.84 -34.42
N THR A 88 -3.13 4.88 -34.94
CA THR A 88 -4.46 5.33 -34.52
C THR A 88 -5.47 4.21 -34.65
N GLN A 89 -5.56 3.58 -35.82
CA GLN A 89 -6.51 2.48 -36.06
C GLN A 89 -6.23 1.29 -35.14
N TYR A 90 -4.95 0.97 -34.93
CA TYR A 90 -4.56 -0.13 -34.05
C TYR A 90 -5.00 0.12 -32.59
N TYR A 91 -4.77 1.32 -32.06
CA TYR A 91 -5.19 1.64 -30.69
C TYR A 91 -6.68 1.95 -30.54
N LEU A 92 -7.38 2.39 -31.60
CA LEU A 92 -8.84 2.40 -31.64
C LEU A 92 -9.38 0.98 -31.51
N ALA A 93 -8.82 0.03 -32.26
CA ALA A 93 -9.22 -1.38 -32.19
C ALA A 93 -9.02 -1.95 -30.77
N LYS A 94 -7.87 -1.70 -30.15
CA LYS A 94 -7.61 -2.11 -28.76
C LYS A 94 -8.57 -1.47 -27.77
N SER A 95 -8.88 -0.18 -27.92
CA SER A 95 -9.86 0.51 -27.05
C SER A 95 -11.27 -0.06 -27.20
N HIS A 96 -11.73 -0.31 -28.44
CA HIS A 96 -13.00 -0.98 -28.71
C HIS A 96 -13.04 -2.39 -28.09
N PHE A 97 -11.96 -3.15 -28.21
CA PHE A 97 -11.83 -4.48 -27.62
C PHE A 97 -12.00 -4.45 -26.09
N GLN A 98 -11.34 -3.50 -25.40
CA GLN A 98 -11.48 -3.37 -23.94
C GLN A 98 -12.87 -2.90 -23.49
N MET A 99 -13.71 -2.44 -24.41
CA MET A 99 -15.11 -2.05 -24.18
C MET A 99 -16.10 -3.14 -24.64
N ASP A 100 -15.63 -4.35 -24.95
CA ASP A 100 -16.41 -5.47 -25.49
C ASP A 100 -17.11 -5.17 -26.83
N GLU A 101 -16.64 -4.16 -27.57
CA GLU A 101 -17.16 -3.78 -28.89
C GLU A 101 -16.43 -4.56 -30.00
N PHE A 102 -16.56 -5.89 -29.99
CA PHE A 102 -15.69 -6.80 -30.77
C PHE A 102 -15.73 -6.63 -32.30
N ASP A 103 -16.92 -6.44 -32.88
CA ASP A 103 -17.05 -6.23 -34.34
C ASP A 103 -16.30 -4.96 -34.79
N LEU A 104 -16.39 -3.89 -33.99
CA LEU A 104 -15.68 -2.64 -34.25
C LEU A 104 -14.18 -2.81 -34.06
N ALA A 105 -13.75 -3.55 -33.04
CA ALA A 105 -12.34 -3.86 -32.81
C ALA A 105 -11.72 -4.55 -34.04
N ILE A 106 -12.36 -5.60 -34.55
CA ILE A 106 -11.89 -6.33 -35.74
C ILE A 106 -11.83 -5.40 -36.95
N ALA A 107 -12.87 -4.59 -37.18
CA ALA A 107 -12.90 -3.65 -38.30
C ALA A 107 -11.75 -2.63 -38.24
N HIS A 108 -11.41 -2.15 -37.04
CA HIS A 108 -10.29 -1.22 -36.85
C HIS A 108 -8.92 -1.89 -36.97
N PHE A 109 -8.75 -3.15 -36.55
CA PHE A 109 -7.51 -3.91 -36.81
C PHE A 109 -7.29 -4.13 -38.31
N GLU A 110 -8.35 -4.44 -39.05
CA GLU A 110 -8.28 -4.56 -40.52
C GLU A 110 -7.92 -3.21 -41.17
N LYS A 111 -8.49 -2.10 -40.70
CA LYS A 111 -8.08 -0.75 -41.14
C LYS A 111 -6.62 -0.46 -40.81
N ALA A 112 -6.14 -0.80 -39.62
CA ALA A 112 -4.75 -0.62 -39.21
C ALA A 112 -3.78 -1.34 -40.16
N LYS A 113 -4.09 -2.61 -40.48
CA LYS A 113 -3.36 -3.40 -41.49
C LYS A 113 -3.33 -2.69 -42.84
N THR A 114 -4.47 -2.23 -43.35
CA THR A 114 -4.52 -1.52 -44.65
C THR A 114 -3.76 -0.18 -44.63
N ALA A 115 -3.69 0.48 -43.48
CA ALA A 115 -2.96 1.73 -43.28
C ALA A 115 -1.44 1.53 -43.10
N GLY A 116 -0.95 0.29 -43.12
CA GLY A 116 0.48 -0.04 -43.04
C GLY A 116 0.97 -0.43 -41.65
N TYR A 117 0.08 -0.74 -40.70
CA TYR A 117 0.49 -1.40 -39.46
C TYR A 117 0.93 -2.85 -39.77
N ASP A 118 1.74 -3.42 -38.89
CA ASP A 118 2.20 -4.81 -39.02
C ASP A 118 1.02 -5.77 -39.13
N ALA A 119 0.94 -6.49 -40.27
CA ALA A 119 -0.21 -7.30 -40.61
C ALA A 119 -0.38 -8.49 -39.66
N ASP A 120 0.73 -9.11 -39.26
CA ASP A 120 0.74 -10.26 -38.37
C ASP A 120 0.32 -9.85 -36.95
N GLN A 121 0.79 -8.71 -36.44
CA GLN A 121 0.31 -8.16 -35.17
C GLN A 121 -1.19 -7.88 -35.19
N CYS A 122 -1.72 -7.36 -36.31
CA CYS A 122 -3.16 -7.17 -36.44
C CYS A 122 -3.92 -8.51 -36.41
N GLN A 123 -3.43 -9.54 -37.11
CA GLN A 123 -4.08 -10.86 -37.10
C GLN A 123 -4.00 -11.54 -35.73
N ILE A 124 -2.86 -11.44 -35.03
CA ILE A 124 -2.71 -11.96 -33.66
C ILE A 124 -3.70 -11.25 -32.71
N ALA A 125 -3.86 -9.93 -32.83
CA ALA A 125 -4.83 -9.18 -32.05
C ALA A 125 -6.28 -9.54 -32.40
N ILE A 126 -6.60 -9.82 -33.66
CA ILE A 126 -7.93 -10.33 -34.06
C ILE A 126 -8.18 -11.73 -33.46
N ALA A 127 -7.17 -12.61 -33.44
CA ALA A 127 -7.29 -13.91 -32.80
C ALA A 127 -7.59 -13.79 -31.30
N GLU A 128 -6.98 -12.82 -30.62
CA GLU A 128 -7.33 -12.48 -29.24
C GLU A 128 -8.82 -12.09 -29.11
N VAL A 129 -9.30 -11.17 -29.95
CA VAL A 129 -10.72 -10.76 -29.93
C VAL A 129 -11.64 -11.96 -30.13
N LYS A 130 -11.34 -12.83 -31.10
CA LYS A 130 -12.11 -14.07 -31.36
C LYS A 130 -12.14 -15.03 -30.18
N ARG A 131 -11.04 -15.13 -29.44
CA ARG A 131 -10.97 -15.93 -28.21
C ARG A 131 -11.91 -15.37 -27.14
N TYR A 132 -11.95 -14.05 -26.95
CA TYR A 132 -12.85 -13.41 -25.99
C TYR A 132 -14.32 -13.43 -26.43
N GLU A 133 -14.60 -13.45 -27.74
CA GLU A 133 -15.95 -13.74 -28.28
C GLU A 133 -16.40 -15.19 -28.03
N GLY A 134 -15.50 -16.09 -27.57
CA GLY A 134 -15.77 -17.52 -27.40
C GLY A 134 -15.63 -18.33 -28.69
N LYS A 135 -15.20 -17.71 -29.80
CA LYS A 135 -14.99 -18.36 -31.10
C LYS A 135 -13.59 -18.96 -31.18
N LEU A 136 -13.33 -19.95 -30.33
CA LEU A 136 -12.01 -20.55 -30.14
C LEU A 136 -11.44 -21.20 -31.41
N GLN A 137 -12.29 -21.78 -32.26
CA GLN A 137 -11.84 -22.38 -33.52
C GLN A 137 -11.40 -21.32 -34.53
N GLU A 138 -12.18 -20.24 -34.70
CA GLU A 138 -11.80 -19.12 -35.57
C GLU A 138 -10.49 -18.46 -35.10
N ALA A 139 -10.32 -18.26 -33.79
CA ALA A 139 -9.07 -17.77 -33.22
C ALA A 139 -7.88 -18.68 -33.58
N MET A 140 -8.08 -20.00 -33.56
CA MET A 140 -7.04 -20.95 -33.90
C MET A 140 -6.74 -21.01 -35.38
N ASP A 141 -7.75 -20.97 -36.24
CA ASP A 141 -7.58 -20.92 -37.68
C ASP A 141 -6.77 -19.69 -38.11
N ILE A 142 -6.96 -18.54 -37.44
CA ILE A 142 -6.15 -17.33 -37.68
C ILE A 142 -4.68 -17.60 -37.32
N LEU A 143 -4.42 -18.11 -36.12
CA LEU A 143 -3.06 -18.34 -35.61
C LEU A 143 -2.31 -19.45 -36.37
N ASP A 144 -3.01 -20.47 -36.87
CA ASP A 144 -2.42 -21.54 -37.68
C ASP A 144 -2.04 -21.07 -39.10
N ASN A 145 -2.58 -19.92 -39.55
CA ASN A 145 -2.25 -19.30 -40.83
C ASN A 145 -1.13 -18.24 -40.74
N ILE A 146 -0.52 -18.06 -39.57
CA ILE A 146 0.63 -17.17 -39.37
C ILE A 146 1.91 -18.01 -39.44
N PHE A 147 2.85 -17.59 -40.29
CA PHE A 147 4.08 -18.34 -40.57
C PHE A 147 5.33 -17.46 -40.49
N GLY A 148 6.50 -18.08 -40.29
CA GLY A 148 7.78 -17.40 -40.38
C GLY A 148 8.07 -16.53 -39.15
N PRO A 149 8.69 -15.34 -39.30
CA PRO A 149 9.13 -14.54 -38.14
C PRO A 149 8.02 -14.20 -37.14
N ALA A 150 6.77 -14.07 -37.58
CA ALA A 150 5.63 -13.77 -36.73
C ALA A 150 5.29 -14.89 -35.72
N GLU A 151 5.52 -16.16 -36.08
CA GLU A 151 5.31 -17.32 -35.18
C GLU A 151 6.38 -17.37 -34.06
N GLN A 152 7.47 -16.61 -34.24
CA GLN A 152 8.61 -16.49 -33.33
C GLN A 152 8.54 -15.23 -32.47
N THR A 153 7.32 -14.78 -32.16
CA THR A 153 7.08 -13.64 -31.27
C THR A 153 6.47 -14.11 -29.95
N ALA A 154 6.72 -13.36 -28.88
CA ALA A 154 6.14 -13.65 -27.57
C ALA A 154 4.61 -13.59 -27.60
N GLU A 155 4.05 -12.55 -28.24
CA GLU A 155 2.60 -12.35 -28.37
C GLU A 155 1.92 -13.51 -29.12
N TYR A 156 2.49 -13.98 -30.23
CA TYR A 156 1.95 -15.15 -30.95
C TYR A 156 1.87 -16.39 -30.06
N ASN A 157 2.97 -16.72 -29.38
CA ASN A 157 3.05 -17.90 -28.53
C ASN A 157 2.11 -17.78 -27.31
N TYR A 158 1.96 -16.57 -26.76
CA TYR A 158 0.99 -16.29 -25.71
C TYR A 158 -0.45 -16.48 -26.19
N GLN A 159 -0.86 -15.87 -27.31
CA GLN A 159 -2.24 -15.98 -27.80
C GLN A 159 -2.60 -17.41 -28.21
N ARG A 160 -1.65 -18.16 -28.79
CA ARG A 160 -1.81 -19.59 -29.06
C ARG A 160 -1.99 -20.38 -27.75
N GLY A 161 -1.13 -20.13 -26.76
CA GLY A 161 -1.23 -20.75 -25.43
C GLY A 161 -2.56 -20.45 -24.73
N ALA A 162 -3.00 -19.20 -24.73
CA ALA A 162 -4.26 -18.77 -24.13
C ALA A 162 -5.49 -19.36 -24.85
N THR A 163 -5.43 -19.52 -26.17
CA THR A 163 -6.49 -20.17 -26.95
C THR A 163 -6.59 -21.66 -26.63
N VAL A 164 -5.45 -22.35 -26.55
CA VAL A 164 -5.39 -23.77 -26.12
C VAL A 164 -5.90 -23.91 -24.68
N ALA A 165 -5.46 -23.05 -23.76
CA ALA A 165 -5.90 -23.09 -22.36
C ALA A 165 -7.41 -22.87 -22.19
N SER A 166 -8.03 -22.08 -23.09
CA SER A 166 -9.49 -21.86 -23.09
C SER A 166 -10.28 -23.10 -23.56
N ARG A 167 -9.64 -24.00 -24.33
CA ARG A 167 -10.22 -25.29 -24.77
C ARG A 167 -9.95 -26.41 -23.76
N ASP A 168 -8.68 -26.53 -23.37
CA ASP A 168 -8.18 -27.53 -22.42
C ASP A 168 -7.10 -26.90 -21.54
N SER A 169 -7.55 -26.48 -20.37
CA SER A 169 -6.75 -25.79 -19.36
C SER A 169 -5.79 -26.68 -18.58
N SER A 170 -5.57 -27.93 -18.96
CA SER A 170 -4.64 -28.85 -18.27
C SER A 170 -3.65 -29.54 -19.21
N SER A 171 -3.53 -29.05 -20.44
CA SER A 171 -2.56 -29.57 -21.40
C SER A 171 -1.13 -29.07 -21.10
N ASP A 172 -0.15 -29.98 -21.07
CA ASP A 172 1.27 -29.64 -21.01
C ASP A 172 1.73 -28.77 -22.20
N GLU A 173 0.94 -28.71 -23.27
CA GLU A 173 1.15 -27.77 -24.37
C GLU A 173 1.03 -26.31 -23.92
N VAL A 174 0.09 -25.97 -23.02
CA VAL A 174 -0.11 -24.60 -22.54
C VAL A 174 1.16 -24.06 -21.88
N SER A 175 1.72 -24.84 -20.94
CA SER A 175 2.96 -24.44 -20.28
C SER A 175 4.14 -24.34 -21.26
N ARG A 176 4.21 -25.19 -22.28
CA ARG A 176 5.26 -25.10 -23.32
C ARG A 176 5.12 -23.82 -24.16
N LEU A 177 3.90 -23.45 -24.55
CA LEU A 177 3.64 -22.25 -25.34
C LEU A 177 3.97 -20.98 -24.54
N TYR A 178 3.56 -20.91 -23.28
CA TYR A 178 3.92 -19.76 -22.45
C TYR A 178 5.42 -19.69 -22.16
N ASN A 179 6.10 -20.81 -21.90
CA ASN A 179 7.56 -20.80 -21.76
C ASN A 179 8.26 -20.34 -23.04
N ARG A 180 7.75 -20.73 -24.21
CA ARG A 180 8.26 -20.25 -25.50
C ARG A 180 8.02 -18.75 -25.68
N ALA A 181 6.87 -18.22 -25.24
CA ALA A 181 6.65 -16.78 -25.22
C ALA A 181 7.70 -16.06 -24.36
N LEU A 182 8.01 -16.59 -23.17
CA LEU A 182 9.02 -16.02 -22.27
C LEU A 182 10.47 -16.15 -22.76
N GLN A 183 10.74 -17.01 -23.75
CA GLN A 183 12.06 -17.05 -24.40
C GLN A 183 12.26 -15.86 -25.35
N TYR A 184 11.18 -15.35 -25.94
CA TYR A 184 11.22 -14.19 -26.83
C TYR A 184 11.07 -12.86 -26.08
N ASP A 185 10.27 -12.84 -25.01
CA ASP A 185 10.11 -11.70 -24.10
C ASP A 185 9.91 -12.22 -22.67
N ASP A 186 10.97 -12.12 -21.86
CA ASP A 186 11.00 -12.63 -20.48
C ASP A 186 10.12 -11.83 -19.51
N GLN A 187 9.59 -10.69 -19.94
CA GLN A 187 8.68 -9.81 -19.21
C GLN A 187 7.29 -9.74 -19.86
N HIS A 188 6.93 -10.70 -20.71
CA HIS A 188 5.60 -10.70 -21.32
C HIS A 188 4.49 -10.91 -20.26
N PRO A 189 3.62 -9.92 -20.00
CA PRO A 189 2.70 -9.94 -18.86
C PRO A 189 1.68 -11.08 -18.94
N GLY A 190 1.13 -11.35 -20.13
CA GLY A 190 0.15 -12.42 -20.35
C GLY A 190 0.73 -13.83 -20.14
N ALA A 191 1.89 -14.14 -20.71
CA ALA A 191 2.57 -15.42 -20.54
C ALA A 191 3.04 -15.67 -19.10
N LEU A 192 3.54 -14.63 -18.41
CA LEU A 192 3.88 -14.74 -16.98
C LEU A 192 2.64 -15.03 -16.14
N PHE A 193 1.53 -14.32 -16.37
CA PHE A 193 0.25 -14.59 -15.72
C PHE A 193 -0.24 -16.02 -15.98
N GLY A 194 -0.22 -16.45 -17.25
CA GLY A 194 -0.66 -17.78 -17.65
C GLY A 194 0.15 -18.89 -16.97
N LEU A 195 1.47 -18.79 -16.94
CA LEU A 195 2.32 -19.74 -16.22
C LEU A 195 2.14 -19.71 -14.72
N ALA A 196 1.93 -18.53 -14.14
CA ALA A 196 1.65 -18.39 -12.72
C ALA A 196 0.35 -19.12 -12.35
N PHE A 197 -0.70 -18.91 -13.15
CA PHE A 197 -2.00 -19.57 -12.99
C PHE A 197 -1.92 -21.09 -13.15
N GLU A 198 -1.16 -21.59 -14.13
CA GLU A 198 -0.94 -23.03 -14.30
C GLU A 198 -0.17 -23.65 -13.12
N ASN A 199 0.81 -22.94 -12.56
CA ASN A 199 1.54 -23.40 -11.37
C ASN A 199 0.65 -23.39 -10.13
N ASP A 200 -0.14 -22.35 -9.94
CA ASP A 200 -1.08 -22.22 -8.83
C ASP A 200 -2.09 -23.37 -8.82
N ARG A 201 -2.69 -23.67 -9.98
CA ARG A 201 -3.58 -24.84 -10.15
C ARG A 201 -2.93 -26.18 -9.85
N LYS A 202 -1.63 -26.31 -10.08
CA LYS A 202 -0.84 -27.52 -9.80
C LYS A 202 -0.37 -27.58 -8.34
N GLY A 203 -0.64 -26.55 -7.53
CA GLY A 203 -0.20 -26.44 -6.13
C GLY A 203 1.27 -25.99 -5.97
N ASN A 204 1.89 -25.50 -7.04
CA ASN A 204 3.28 -25.01 -7.02
C ASN A 204 3.35 -23.56 -6.51
N GLU A 205 2.88 -23.31 -5.28
CA GLU A 205 2.66 -21.97 -4.72
C GLU A 205 3.90 -21.05 -4.77
N VAL A 206 5.09 -21.59 -4.50
CA VAL A 206 6.34 -20.80 -4.47
C VAL A 206 6.65 -20.24 -5.87
N GLU A 207 6.53 -21.07 -6.90
CA GLU A 207 6.81 -20.66 -8.27
C GLU A 207 5.67 -19.79 -8.83
N ALA A 208 4.42 -20.12 -8.52
CA ALA A 208 3.27 -19.28 -8.86
C ALA A 208 3.42 -17.86 -8.31
N PHE A 209 3.79 -17.73 -7.04
CA PHE A 209 4.03 -16.44 -6.40
C PHE A 209 5.16 -15.65 -7.10
N ARG A 210 6.30 -16.30 -7.39
CA ARG A 210 7.42 -15.67 -8.11
C ARG A 210 7.01 -15.17 -9.49
N LEU A 211 6.21 -15.95 -10.22
CA LEU A 211 5.73 -15.59 -11.54
C LEU A 211 4.68 -14.47 -11.48
N TYR A 212 3.80 -14.47 -10.48
CA TYR A 212 2.85 -13.38 -10.27
C TYR A 212 3.54 -12.07 -9.89
N GLU A 213 4.58 -12.09 -9.04
CA GLU A 213 5.36 -10.88 -8.74
C GLU A 213 6.01 -10.30 -9.99
N ARG A 214 6.63 -11.16 -10.83
CA ARG A 214 7.18 -10.74 -12.12
C ARG A 214 6.11 -10.15 -13.04
N ALA A 215 4.97 -10.82 -13.17
CA ALA A 215 3.86 -10.31 -13.99
C ALA A 215 3.31 -8.98 -13.46
N ALA A 216 3.35 -8.75 -12.14
CA ALA A 216 2.86 -7.53 -11.51
C ALA A 216 3.84 -6.35 -11.66
N SER A 217 5.14 -6.62 -11.92
CA SER A 217 6.12 -5.59 -12.27
C SER A 217 6.02 -5.10 -13.71
N CYS A 218 5.37 -5.87 -14.60
CA CYS A 218 5.12 -5.43 -15.97
C CYS A 218 4.12 -4.25 -16.00
N PHE A 219 4.32 -3.32 -16.93
CA PHE A 219 3.37 -2.26 -17.24
C PHE A 219 2.86 -2.33 -18.69
N PRO A 220 1.54 -2.30 -18.91
CA PRO A 220 0.47 -2.46 -17.92
C PRO A 220 0.45 -3.87 -17.30
N ALA A 221 0.11 -3.96 -16.02
CA ALA A 221 -0.03 -5.25 -15.35
C ALA A 221 -1.38 -5.90 -15.71
N HIS A 222 -1.40 -7.22 -15.86
CA HIS A 222 -2.64 -7.96 -16.07
C HIS A 222 -3.53 -7.90 -14.82
N VAL A 223 -4.83 -7.58 -14.96
CA VAL A 223 -5.75 -7.46 -13.82
C VAL A 223 -5.83 -8.76 -13.01
N GLY A 224 -5.89 -9.90 -13.70
CA GLY A 224 -5.88 -11.22 -13.06
C GLY A 224 -4.63 -11.49 -12.23
N THR A 225 -3.47 -10.96 -12.65
CA THR A 225 -2.22 -11.06 -11.86
C THR A 225 -2.37 -10.33 -10.54
N LEU A 226 -2.88 -9.08 -10.58
CA LEU A 226 -3.03 -8.27 -9.38
C LEU A 226 -4.06 -8.87 -8.41
N ILE A 227 -5.14 -9.46 -8.92
CA ILE A 227 -6.11 -10.18 -8.09
C ILE A 227 -5.44 -11.37 -7.41
N ASN A 228 -4.84 -12.28 -8.17
CA ASN A 228 -4.31 -13.53 -7.62
C ASN A 228 -3.11 -13.28 -6.70
N LEU A 229 -2.23 -12.34 -7.05
CA LEU A 229 -1.14 -11.93 -6.18
C LEU A 229 -1.65 -11.30 -4.88
N GLY A 230 -2.72 -10.50 -4.95
CA GLY A 230 -3.38 -9.94 -3.78
C GLY A 230 -3.88 -11.02 -2.83
N VAL A 231 -4.57 -12.04 -3.35
CA VAL A 231 -5.06 -13.19 -2.56
C VAL A 231 -3.89 -13.94 -1.93
N LEU A 232 -2.81 -14.22 -2.67
CA LEU A 232 -1.61 -14.86 -2.13
C LEU A 232 -0.93 -14.03 -1.03
N TYR A 233 -1.00 -12.70 -1.09
CA TYR A 233 -0.52 -11.86 0.02
C TYR A 233 -1.45 -11.93 1.23
N GLU A 234 -2.77 -12.00 1.05
CA GLU A 234 -3.73 -12.22 2.15
C GLU A 234 -3.50 -13.56 2.86
N ASP A 235 -3.27 -14.64 2.11
CA ASP A 235 -2.97 -15.97 2.67
C ASP A 235 -1.69 -15.96 3.53
N ARG A 236 -0.75 -15.06 3.19
CA ARG A 236 0.49 -14.82 3.95
C ARG A 236 0.35 -13.74 5.04
N ASN A 237 -0.85 -13.22 5.26
CA ASN A 237 -1.18 -12.11 6.18
C ASN A 237 -0.48 -10.77 5.85
N ASP A 238 0.01 -10.59 4.62
CA ASP A 238 0.58 -9.32 4.15
C ASP A 238 -0.52 -8.43 3.54
N PHE A 239 -1.48 -8.02 4.38
CA PHE A 239 -2.66 -7.25 3.97
C PHE A 239 -2.30 -5.89 3.35
N GLY A 240 -1.14 -5.32 3.71
CA GLY A 240 -0.65 -4.07 3.12
C GLY A 240 -0.32 -4.23 1.64
N LYS A 241 0.41 -5.28 1.26
CA LYS A 241 0.69 -5.57 -0.15
C LYS A 241 -0.55 -6.03 -0.91
N ALA A 242 -1.43 -6.79 -0.28
CA ALA A 242 -2.71 -7.16 -0.90
C ALA A 242 -3.54 -5.93 -1.29
N GLN A 243 -3.70 -4.99 -0.35
CA GLN A 243 -4.38 -3.71 -0.62
C GLN A 243 -3.69 -2.90 -1.73
N ALA A 244 -2.36 -2.91 -1.80
CA ALA A 244 -1.63 -2.24 -2.88
C ALA A 244 -1.95 -2.86 -4.26
N CYS A 245 -2.06 -4.19 -4.35
CA CYS A 245 -2.48 -4.87 -5.58
C CYS A 245 -3.90 -4.48 -6.00
N TYR A 246 -4.87 -4.51 -5.07
CA TYR A 246 -6.26 -4.15 -5.38
C TYR A 246 -6.44 -2.67 -5.71
N LYS A 247 -5.72 -1.79 -5.02
CA LYS A 247 -5.71 -0.36 -5.32
C LYS A 247 -5.25 -0.08 -6.75
N ARG A 248 -4.19 -0.76 -7.24
CA ARG A 248 -3.73 -0.62 -8.63
C ARG A 248 -4.83 -0.96 -9.66
N ILE A 249 -5.69 -1.93 -9.35
CA ILE A 249 -6.85 -2.25 -10.20
C ILE A 249 -7.88 -1.13 -10.12
N LEU A 250 -8.25 -0.70 -8.91
CA LEU A 250 -9.30 0.30 -8.67
C LEU A 250 -8.94 1.70 -9.17
N ASP A 251 -7.65 2.04 -9.24
CA ASP A 251 -7.16 3.27 -9.86
C ASP A 251 -7.51 3.35 -11.37
N VAL A 252 -7.69 2.20 -12.02
CA VAL A 252 -8.02 2.08 -13.46
C VAL A 252 -9.48 1.70 -13.67
N TYR A 253 -9.98 0.76 -12.86
CA TYR A 253 -11.34 0.23 -12.90
C TYR A 253 -12.04 0.46 -11.55
N PRO A 254 -12.49 1.70 -11.24
CA PRO A 254 -13.12 2.00 -9.95
C PRO A 254 -14.37 1.15 -9.66
N ALA A 255 -15.04 0.68 -10.70
CA ALA A 255 -16.24 -0.17 -10.63
C ALA A 255 -15.92 -1.68 -10.63
N HIS A 256 -14.65 -2.10 -10.53
CA HIS A 256 -14.29 -3.51 -10.52
C HIS A 256 -14.76 -4.20 -9.23
N ASP A 257 -15.86 -4.96 -9.31
CA ASP A 257 -16.53 -5.53 -8.13
C ASP A 257 -15.63 -6.42 -7.28
N ARG A 258 -14.91 -7.36 -7.88
CA ARG A 258 -14.02 -8.28 -7.14
C ARG A 258 -12.89 -7.56 -6.42
N ALA A 259 -12.20 -6.62 -7.09
CA ALA A 259 -11.14 -5.83 -6.47
C ALA A 259 -11.67 -4.96 -5.31
N ARG A 260 -12.87 -4.37 -5.44
CA ARG A 260 -13.50 -3.59 -4.38
C ARG A 260 -13.87 -4.43 -3.16
N LEU A 261 -14.38 -5.65 -3.40
CA LEU A 261 -14.67 -6.61 -2.34
C LEU A 261 -13.39 -7.01 -1.61
N TYR A 262 -12.38 -7.48 -2.33
CA TYR A 262 -11.12 -7.93 -1.73
C TYR A 262 -10.36 -6.79 -1.04
N MET A 263 -10.41 -5.57 -1.57
CA MET A 263 -9.86 -4.38 -0.89
C MET A 263 -10.52 -4.14 0.48
N LYS A 264 -11.83 -4.28 0.57
CA LYS A 264 -12.56 -4.11 1.83
C LYS A 264 -12.22 -5.21 2.83
N ASP A 265 -12.13 -6.45 2.36
CA ASP A 265 -11.80 -7.61 3.19
C ASP A 265 -10.36 -7.52 3.73
N ALA A 266 -9.39 -7.23 2.86
CA ALA A 266 -8.00 -7.01 3.25
C ALA A 266 -7.82 -5.81 4.20
N ALA A 267 -8.62 -4.73 4.04
CA ALA A 267 -8.59 -3.59 4.96
C ALA A 267 -9.19 -3.91 6.33
N ALA A 268 -10.27 -4.70 6.36
CA ALA A 268 -10.87 -5.16 7.62
C ALA A 268 -9.91 -6.09 8.38
N SER A 269 -9.30 -7.04 7.68
CA SER A 269 -8.33 -7.99 8.25
C SER A 269 -7.02 -7.32 8.67
N GLY A 270 -6.52 -6.37 7.89
CA GLY A 270 -5.32 -5.58 8.23
C GLY A 270 -5.49 -4.75 9.50
N ASN A 271 -6.64 -4.11 9.70
CA ASN A 271 -6.91 -3.31 10.90
C ASN A 271 -6.95 -4.15 12.20
N ILE A 272 -7.26 -5.44 12.11
CA ILE A 272 -7.23 -6.35 13.26
C ILE A 272 -5.79 -6.63 13.70
N TYR A 273 -4.85 -6.73 12.75
CA TYR A 273 -3.44 -7.04 13.03
C TYR A 273 -2.59 -5.79 13.36
N TYR A 274 -2.86 -4.66 12.71
CA TYR A 274 -2.20 -3.38 13.02
C TYR A 274 -2.53 -2.89 14.44
N ASP A 275 -3.73 -3.16 14.97
CA ASP A 275 -4.08 -2.84 16.36
C ASP A 275 -3.30 -3.75 17.33
N GLU A 276 -2.99 -4.99 16.98
CA GLU A 276 -2.18 -5.88 17.84
C GLU A 276 -0.69 -5.52 17.87
N ASP A 277 -0.05 -5.24 16.73
CA ASP A 277 1.38 -4.90 16.71
C ASP A 277 1.64 -3.49 17.26
N ALA A 278 0.76 -2.53 16.96
CA ALA A 278 0.82 -1.21 17.59
C ALA A 278 0.49 -1.30 19.09
N ALA A 279 -0.46 -2.15 19.50
CA ALA A 279 -0.73 -2.38 20.93
C ALA A 279 0.46 -3.06 21.62
N ARG A 280 1.09 -4.07 21.02
CA ARG A 280 2.30 -4.71 21.57
C ARG A 280 3.48 -3.75 21.64
N GLN A 281 3.69 -2.91 20.64
CA GLN A 281 4.75 -1.89 20.67
C GLN A 281 4.47 -0.81 21.72
N THR A 282 3.22 -0.37 21.83
CA THR A 282 2.79 0.60 22.84
C THR A 282 2.89 0.01 24.24
N GLU A 283 2.49 -1.25 24.44
CA GLU A 283 2.58 -1.98 25.70
C GLU A 283 4.05 -2.23 26.07
N ARG A 284 4.89 -2.65 25.13
CA ARG A 284 6.33 -2.84 25.34
C ARG A 284 7.03 -1.52 25.69
N MET A 285 6.68 -0.43 25.02
CA MET A 285 7.19 0.90 25.34
C MET A 285 6.72 1.35 26.73
N SER A 286 5.43 1.16 27.05
CA SER A 286 4.86 1.49 28.37
C SER A 286 5.53 0.71 29.49
N GLN A 287 5.76 -0.60 29.30
CA GLN A 287 6.48 -1.44 30.26
C GLN A 287 7.92 -0.94 30.45
N LEU A 288 8.63 -0.63 29.37
CA LEU A 288 10.00 -0.15 29.43
C LEU A 288 10.11 1.22 30.13
N LEU A 289 9.19 2.14 29.86
CA LEU A 289 9.15 3.44 30.52
C LEU A 289 8.75 3.36 32.01
N SER A 290 8.08 2.29 32.43
CA SER A 290 7.72 2.06 33.84
C SER A 290 8.85 1.45 34.69
N VAL A 291 9.95 1.03 34.06
CA VAL A 291 11.11 0.46 34.77
C VAL A 291 11.77 1.53 35.63
N SER A 292 12.11 1.15 36.86
CA SER A 292 12.75 2.02 37.85
C SER A 292 14.19 2.34 37.44
N VAL A 293 14.58 3.62 37.57
CA VAL A 293 15.99 4.03 37.34
C VAL A 293 16.95 3.43 38.36
N TYR A 294 16.44 2.93 39.49
CA TYR A 294 17.23 2.30 40.56
C TYR A 294 17.60 0.84 40.26
N ASP A 295 16.96 0.22 39.26
CA ASP A 295 17.26 -1.15 38.84
C ASP A 295 18.54 -1.20 37.98
N PHE A 296 19.11 -0.05 37.66
CA PHE A 296 20.32 0.09 36.85
C PHE A 296 21.55 0.41 37.71
N GLU A 297 22.70 -0.10 37.28
CA GLU A 297 24.01 0.11 37.91
C GLU A 297 24.54 1.53 37.67
N LEU A 298 23.88 2.52 38.26
CA LEU A 298 24.29 3.92 38.23
C LEU A 298 25.20 4.26 39.43
N SER A 299 26.13 5.19 39.23
CA SER A 299 26.97 5.68 40.31
C SER A 299 26.12 6.29 41.44
N VAL A 300 26.66 6.27 42.67
CA VAL A 300 25.98 6.82 43.85
C VAL A 300 25.63 8.30 43.64
N ARG A 301 26.45 9.04 42.90
CA ARG A 301 26.21 10.44 42.53
C ARG A 301 25.01 10.57 41.60
N SER A 302 24.98 9.81 40.51
CA SER A 302 23.89 9.82 39.53
C SER A 302 22.55 9.44 40.19
N ARG A 303 22.52 8.40 41.04
CA ARG A 303 21.31 8.01 41.80
C ARG A 303 20.81 9.09 42.75
N ASN A 304 21.70 9.71 43.52
CA ASN A 304 21.34 10.77 44.46
C ASN A 304 20.81 12.02 43.75
N CYS A 305 21.34 12.32 42.55
CA CYS A 305 20.85 13.43 41.73
C CYS A 305 19.46 13.13 41.14
N LEU A 306 19.27 11.94 40.53
CA LEU A 306 17.98 11.53 39.96
C LEU A 306 16.88 11.50 41.04
N SER A 307 17.19 10.97 42.22
CA SER A 307 16.28 10.93 43.37
C SER A 307 15.86 12.32 43.84
N LYS A 308 16.81 13.27 43.95
CA LYS A 308 16.52 14.67 44.31
C LYS A 308 15.68 15.40 43.27
N MET A 309 15.76 15.01 42.01
CA MET A 309 14.98 15.56 40.91
C MET A 309 13.60 14.90 40.77
N GLY A 310 13.26 13.95 41.66
CA GLY A 310 11.99 13.22 41.60
C GLY A 310 11.90 12.24 40.43
N ILE A 311 13.02 11.90 39.81
CA ILE A 311 13.08 10.98 38.67
C ILE A 311 13.14 9.56 39.22
N GLN A 312 12.07 8.79 39.01
CA GLN A 312 11.95 7.43 39.56
C GLN A 312 11.93 6.37 38.47
N THR A 313 11.46 6.71 37.28
CA THR A 313 11.32 5.77 36.15
C THR A 313 12.11 6.23 34.92
N LEU A 314 12.37 5.30 34.00
CA LEU A 314 12.93 5.64 32.68
C LEU A 314 12.04 6.63 31.94
N GLY A 315 10.71 6.54 32.11
CA GLY A 315 9.74 7.49 31.57
C GLY A 315 9.93 8.92 32.05
N ASP A 316 10.27 9.11 33.33
CA ASP A 316 10.57 10.44 33.89
C ASP A 316 11.88 10.98 33.34
N LEU A 317 12.88 10.11 33.21
CA LEU A 317 14.23 10.47 32.79
C LEU A 317 14.29 10.94 31.34
N VAL A 318 13.57 10.28 30.42
CA VAL A 318 13.58 10.60 28.99
C VAL A 318 12.75 11.84 28.62
N ARG A 319 11.99 12.39 29.58
CA ARG A 319 11.27 13.66 29.43
C ARG A 319 12.15 14.87 29.75
N ILE A 320 13.26 14.65 30.45
CA ILE A 320 14.19 15.71 30.85
C ILE A 320 15.28 15.83 29.79
N SER A 321 15.56 17.06 29.36
CA SER A 321 16.62 17.32 28.39
C SER A 321 17.99 17.38 29.06
N GLU A 322 19.05 17.10 28.29
CA GLU A 322 20.43 17.16 28.79
C GLU A 322 20.78 18.51 29.47
N PRO A 323 20.38 19.68 28.93
CA PRO A 323 20.62 20.97 29.58
C PRO A 323 19.93 21.11 30.95
N GLN A 324 18.76 20.48 31.13
CA GLN A 324 18.02 20.52 32.40
C GLN A 324 18.68 19.64 33.47
N LEU A 325 19.26 18.50 33.09
CA LEU A 325 20.04 17.67 34.00
C LEU A 325 21.33 18.39 34.45
N LEU A 326 22.04 19.02 33.51
CA LEU A 326 23.27 19.78 33.79
C LEU A 326 23.04 21.04 34.62
N ALA A 327 21.84 21.63 34.58
CA ALA A 327 21.47 22.77 35.42
C ALA A 327 21.26 22.40 36.91
N SER A 328 21.17 21.10 37.23
CA SER A 328 20.96 20.63 38.61
C SER A 328 22.22 20.76 39.46
N LYS A 329 22.09 21.34 40.66
CA LYS A 329 23.23 21.50 41.59
C LYS A 329 23.78 20.12 41.95
N ASN A 330 25.06 19.89 41.61
CA ASN A 330 25.85 18.67 41.82
C ASN A 330 25.67 17.56 40.77
N PHE A 331 25.01 17.83 39.65
CA PHE A 331 25.06 16.95 38.47
C PHE A 331 26.25 17.34 37.59
N GLY A 332 27.03 16.37 37.13
CA GLY A 332 28.28 16.62 36.40
C GLY A 332 28.38 15.79 35.12
N GLU A 333 29.31 16.17 34.25
CA GLU A 333 29.49 15.60 32.91
C GLU A 333 29.64 14.07 32.92
N THR A 334 30.34 13.51 33.91
CA THR A 334 30.51 12.07 34.06
C THR A 334 29.19 11.35 34.34
N SER A 335 28.29 11.95 35.13
CA SER A 335 26.95 11.41 35.39
C SER A 335 26.03 11.49 34.17
N LEU A 336 26.22 12.49 33.31
CA LEU A 336 25.48 12.61 32.06
C LEU A 336 25.86 11.49 31.08
N VAL A 337 27.15 11.19 30.96
CA VAL A 337 27.65 10.10 30.11
C VAL A 337 27.10 8.75 30.59
N GLU A 338 27.16 8.46 31.90
CA GLU A 338 26.59 7.24 32.49
C GLU A 338 25.10 7.06 32.14
N ILE A 339 24.31 8.13 32.23
CA ILE A 339 22.88 8.12 31.93
C ILE A 339 22.62 7.91 30.43
N ARG A 340 23.41 8.55 29.56
CA ARG A 340 23.32 8.35 28.11
C ARG A 340 23.61 6.91 27.70
N GLU A 341 24.68 6.33 28.24
CA GLU A 341 25.06 4.94 27.95
C GLU A 341 23.97 3.96 28.41
N MET A 342 23.42 4.16 29.61
CA MET A 342 22.33 3.33 30.13
C MET A 342 21.08 3.40 29.25
N LEU A 343 20.66 4.60 28.85
CA LEU A 343 19.48 4.79 27.98
C LEU A 343 19.72 4.21 26.58
N ALA A 344 20.93 4.37 26.03
CA ALA A 344 21.28 3.86 24.71
C ALA A 344 21.19 2.33 24.63
N ILE A 345 21.56 1.60 25.69
CA ILE A 345 21.42 0.13 25.78
C ILE A 345 19.94 -0.31 25.63
N LYS A 346 18.99 0.55 26.00
CA LYS A 346 17.54 0.31 25.88
C LYS A 346 16.91 0.98 24.66
N GLY A 347 17.71 1.58 23.77
CA GLY A 347 17.23 2.32 22.59
C GLY A 347 16.51 3.62 22.94
N LEU A 348 16.78 4.19 24.12
CA LEU A 348 16.20 5.44 24.61
C LEU A 348 17.23 6.59 24.55
N TYR A 349 16.75 7.83 24.55
CA TYR A 349 17.61 9.01 24.69
C TYR A 349 16.94 10.12 25.53
N LEU A 350 17.76 11.01 26.10
CA LEU A 350 17.28 12.13 26.92
C LEU A 350 16.51 13.13 26.08
N GLY A 351 15.39 13.61 26.61
CA GLY A 351 14.51 14.56 25.95
C GLY A 351 13.66 13.99 24.80
N MET A 352 13.63 12.67 24.57
CA MET A 352 12.76 12.10 23.51
C MET A 352 11.28 12.38 23.74
N LEU A 353 10.86 12.59 24.99
CA LEU A 353 9.49 12.93 25.39
C LEU A 353 9.38 14.34 26.00
N ALA A 354 10.33 15.24 25.70
CA ALA A 354 10.39 16.58 26.31
C ALA A 354 9.17 17.47 25.98
N ASP A 355 8.55 17.28 24.82
CA ASP A 355 7.37 18.05 24.38
C ASP A 355 6.07 17.64 25.09
N GLN A 356 6.10 16.54 25.85
CA GLN A 356 4.98 16.05 26.65
C GLN A 356 5.11 16.58 28.09
N VAL A 357 4.90 17.88 28.27
CA VAL A 357 4.86 18.52 29.59
C VAL A 357 3.60 18.06 30.33
N ARG A 358 3.74 17.23 31.37
CA ARG A 358 2.65 16.98 32.33
C ARG A 358 2.68 18.14 33.33
N GLU A 359 1.63 18.96 33.36
CA GLU A 359 1.42 19.84 34.50
C GLU A 359 1.33 18.97 35.77
N PRO A 360 2.03 19.32 36.87
CA PRO A 360 1.94 18.54 38.10
C PRO A 360 0.49 18.50 38.55
N ASP A 361 -0.07 17.28 38.62
CA ASP A 361 -1.47 17.11 39.00
C ASP A 361 -1.69 17.72 40.40
N PRO A 362 -2.78 18.48 40.61
CA PRO A 362 -3.03 19.13 41.88
C PRO A 362 -3.12 18.10 43.02
N PRO A 363 -2.72 18.49 44.25
CA PRO A 363 -2.74 17.60 45.39
C PRO A 363 -4.18 17.11 45.68
N LEU A 364 -4.32 15.82 45.91
CA LEU A 364 -5.57 15.22 46.39
C LEU A 364 -5.80 15.62 47.85
N ASP A 365 -6.96 16.18 48.13
CA ASP A 365 -7.41 16.38 49.51
C ASP A 365 -7.87 15.03 50.09
N LEU A 366 -7.03 14.45 50.94
CA LEU A 366 -7.28 13.16 51.60
C LEU A 366 -8.02 13.32 52.93
N SER A 367 -8.32 14.55 53.37
CA SER A 367 -8.84 14.84 54.71
C SER A 367 -10.25 14.27 54.99
N GLY A 368 -11.00 13.93 53.94
CA GLY A 368 -12.34 13.34 54.02
C GLY A 368 -12.44 11.84 53.70
N MET A 369 -11.31 11.16 53.45
CA MET A 369 -11.32 9.76 53.00
C MET A 369 -11.07 8.76 54.14
N THR A 370 -11.80 7.66 54.14
CA THR A 370 -11.54 6.52 55.04
C THR A 370 -10.25 5.78 54.64
N PRO A 371 -9.61 5.04 55.57
CA PRO A 371 -8.43 4.23 55.26
C PRO A 371 -8.65 3.25 54.10
N ASP A 372 -9.86 2.68 54.00
CA ASP A 372 -10.23 1.76 52.93
C ASP A 372 -10.30 2.47 51.57
N GLN A 373 -10.80 3.72 51.52
CA GLN A 373 -10.83 4.52 50.29
C GLN A 373 -9.42 4.91 49.85
N GLN A 374 -8.52 5.24 50.78
CA GLN A 374 -7.12 5.54 50.47
C GLN A 374 -6.40 4.31 49.90
N ALA A 375 -6.67 3.12 50.43
CA ALA A 375 -6.14 1.86 49.90
C ALA A 375 -6.66 1.52 48.50
N VAL A 376 -7.81 2.06 48.08
CA VAL A 376 -8.31 1.91 46.70
C VAL A 376 -7.56 2.81 45.73
N LEU A 377 -7.02 3.96 46.15
CA LEU A 377 -6.32 4.90 45.27
C LEU A 377 -5.00 4.33 44.73
N GLU A 378 -4.34 3.47 45.50
CA GLU A 378 -3.08 2.83 45.11
C GLU A 378 -3.28 1.66 44.13
N ARG A 379 -4.53 1.25 43.90
CA ARG A 379 -4.84 0.13 43.00
C ARG A 379 -4.68 0.52 41.53
N PRO A 380 -4.26 -0.42 40.68
CA PRO A 380 -4.11 -0.18 39.25
C PRO A 380 -5.46 0.07 38.58
N ILE A 381 -5.45 0.89 37.53
CA ILE A 381 -6.66 1.28 36.80
C ILE A 381 -7.37 0.07 36.14
N SER A 382 -6.65 -1.03 35.89
CA SER A 382 -7.18 -2.27 35.34
C SER A 382 -8.25 -2.90 36.24
N GLU A 383 -8.21 -2.69 37.56
CA GLU A 383 -9.18 -3.24 38.51
C GLU A 383 -10.59 -2.66 38.34
N LEU A 384 -10.73 -1.46 37.76
CA LEU A 384 -12.03 -0.87 37.48
C LEU A 384 -12.79 -1.59 36.34
N ASN A 385 -12.14 -2.53 35.63
CA ASN A 385 -12.74 -3.33 34.56
C ASN A 385 -13.50 -2.47 33.52
N LEU A 386 -12.89 -1.34 33.13
CA LEU A 386 -13.43 -0.39 32.14
C LEU A 386 -13.47 -1.00 30.74
N SER A 387 -14.34 -0.55 29.84
CA SER A 387 -14.38 -0.98 28.44
C SER A 387 -13.06 -0.75 27.71
N VAL A 388 -12.85 -1.46 26.59
CA VAL A 388 -11.65 -1.30 25.74
C VAL A 388 -11.44 0.17 25.34
N ARG A 389 -12.53 0.90 25.04
CA ARG A 389 -12.48 2.32 24.67
C ARG A 389 -12.00 3.20 25.83
N ALA A 390 -12.58 3.01 27.02
CA ALA A 390 -12.20 3.76 28.21
C ALA A 390 -10.76 3.42 28.64
N ARG A 391 -10.35 2.14 28.62
CA ARG A 391 -8.99 1.71 28.92
C ARG A 391 -7.94 2.30 27.97
N LYS A 392 -8.18 2.26 26.65
CA LYS A 392 -7.27 2.87 25.66
C LYS A 392 -7.11 4.38 25.89
N CYS A 393 -8.13 5.06 26.40
CA CYS A 393 -8.04 6.46 26.80
C CYS A 393 -7.17 6.66 28.05
N MET A 394 -7.37 5.85 29.11
CA MET A 394 -6.57 5.93 30.33
C MET A 394 -5.07 5.79 30.05
N VAL A 395 -4.70 4.83 29.19
CA VAL A 395 -3.31 4.61 28.76
C VAL A 395 -2.76 5.84 28.02
N ARG A 396 -3.54 6.44 27.12
CA ARG A 396 -3.12 7.63 26.36
C ARG A 396 -2.92 8.85 27.25
N LEU A 397 -3.75 9.00 28.28
CA LEU A 397 -3.65 10.07 29.27
C LEU A 397 -2.59 9.78 30.36
N GLY A 398 -1.92 8.62 30.29
CA GLY A 398 -0.90 8.22 31.26
C GLY A 398 -1.46 7.95 32.67
N ILE A 399 -2.73 7.55 32.77
CA ILE A 399 -3.42 7.23 34.02
C ILE A 399 -3.25 5.74 34.30
N ASN A 400 -2.48 5.40 35.33
CA ASN A 400 -2.13 4.02 35.67
C ASN A 400 -2.79 3.54 36.97
N SER A 401 -3.24 4.46 37.82
CA SER A 401 -3.89 4.17 39.10
C SER A 401 -5.26 4.83 39.24
N ILE A 402 -6.10 4.30 40.15
CA ILE A 402 -7.38 4.91 40.50
C ILE A 402 -7.16 6.30 41.12
N GLY A 403 -6.10 6.47 41.90
CA GLY A 403 -5.70 7.75 42.49
C GLY A 403 -5.36 8.83 41.45
N GLU A 404 -4.79 8.46 40.30
CA GLU A 404 -4.54 9.41 39.21
C GLU A 404 -5.82 9.76 38.46
N LEU A 405 -6.75 8.81 38.30
CA LEU A 405 -8.02 9.02 37.61
C LEU A 405 -8.89 10.06 38.33
N ILE A 406 -9.03 9.97 39.65
CA ILE A 406 -9.88 10.89 40.43
C ILE A 406 -9.36 12.34 40.45
N ARG A 407 -8.11 12.58 40.03
CA ARG A 407 -7.54 13.93 39.88
C ARG A 407 -7.97 14.61 38.59
N LYS A 408 -8.52 13.86 37.62
CA LYS A 408 -8.97 14.40 36.34
C LYS A 408 -10.41 14.88 36.43
N SER A 409 -10.70 15.97 35.73
CA SER A 409 -12.06 16.45 35.51
C SER A 409 -12.73 15.67 34.38
N ALA A 410 -14.06 15.76 34.29
CA ALA A 410 -14.80 15.21 33.16
C ALA A 410 -14.36 15.82 31.82
N ASP A 411 -14.04 17.12 31.82
CA ASP A 411 -13.60 17.84 30.63
C ASP A 411 -12.20 17.37 30.18
N ASP A 412 -11.28 17.12 31.12
CA ASP A 412 -9.94 16.60 30.85
C ASP A 412 -10.00 15.25 30.11
N LEU A 413 -11.01 14.42 30.44
CA LEU A 413 -11.21 13.12 29.80
C LEU A 413 -11.87 13.27 28.42
N LEU A 414 -12.80 14.22 28.26
CA LEU A 414 -13.52 14.48 27.01
C LEU A 414 -12.64 15.14 25.94
N GLU A 415 -11.58 15.83 26.31
CA GLU A 415 -10.57 16.36 25.37
C GLU A 415 -9.77 15.25 24.66
N SER A 416 -9.78 14.02 25.20
CA SER A 416 -9.08 12.89 24.60
C SER A 416 -9.76 12.40 23.32
N LYS A 417 -9.02 12.38 22.20
CA LYS A 417 -9.53 11.89 20.90
C LYS A 417 -10.19 10.50 21.02
N ASN A 418 -11.41 10.34 20.50
CA ASN A 418 -12.19 9.09 20.56
C ASN A 418 -12.63 8.67 21.98
N PHE A 419 -12.56 9.57 22.97
CA PHE A 419 -13.29 9.46 24.23
C PHE A 419 -14.60 10.23 24.12
N GLY A 420 -15.71 9.64 24.55
CA GLY A 420 -17.04 10.22 24.41
C GLY A 420 -17.88 10.03 25.66
N VAL A 421 -19.04 10.66 25.69
CA VAL A 421 -19.95 10.73 26.86
C VAL A 421 -20.31 9.35 27.42
N THR A 422 -20.44 8.32 26.57
CA THR A 422 -20.73 6.95 27.01
C THR A 422 -19.59 6.35 27.85
N SER A 423 -18.34 6.62 27.48
CA SER A 423 -17.17 6.14 28.24
C SER A 423 -16.93 6.97 29.50
N LEU A 424 -17.28 8.25 29.48
CA LEU A 424 -17.28 9.09 30.68
C LEU A 424 -18.29 8.58 31.73
N ASN A 425 -19.52 8.26 31.31
CA ASN A 425 -20.55 7.74 32.19
C ASN A 425 -20.16 6.38 32.78
N GLU A 426 -19.52 5.52 31.98
CA GLU A 426 -18.96 4.26 32.46
C GLU A 426 -17.90 4.47 33.55
N VAL A 427 -16.98 5.41 33.34
CA VAL A 427 -15.94 5.75 34.33
C VAL A 427 -16.58 6.24 35.64
N ARG A 428 -17.58 7.12 35.57
CA ARG A 428 -18.33 7.61 36.74
C ARG A 428 -19.01 6.47 37.48
N GLU A 429 -19.73 5.61 36.78
CA GLU A 429 -20.43 4.46 37.38
C GLU A 429 -19.47 3.52 38.10
N LYS A 430 -18.27 3.29 37.54
CA LYS A 430 -17.26 2.44 38.16
C LYS A 430 -16.62 3.08 39.39
N LEU A 431 -16.37 4.39 39.37
CA LEU A 431 -15.84 5.11 40.53
C LEU A 431 -16.86 5.18 41.68
N GLU A 432 -18.14 5.39 41.37
CA GLU A 432 -19.21 5.44 42.37
C GLU A 432 -19.35 4.13 43.16
N ARG A 433 -19.12 2.98 42.53
CA ARG A 433 -19.11 1.66 43.21
C ARG A 433 -18.02 1.56 44.28
N HIS A 434 -16.99 2.38 44.18
CA HIS A 434 -15.91 2.50 45.16
C HIS A 434 -16.07 3.76 46.05
N THR A 435 -17.22 4.44 46.01
CA THR A 435 -17.47 5.72 46.70
C THR A 435 -16.46 6.81 46.34
N LEU A 436 -15.94 6.78 45.12
CA LEU A 436 -15.02 7.77 44.56
C LEU A 436 -15.71 8.58 43.47
N LYS A 437 -15.18 9.77 43.19
CA LYS A 437 -15.66 10.67 42.14
C LYS A 437 -14.52 11.32 41.39
N LEU A 438 -14.80 11.78 40.17
CA LEU A 438 -13.86 12.61 39.42
C LEU A 438 -13.77 14.01 40.04
N ARG A 439 -12.69 14.72 39.71
CA ARG A 439 -12.49 16.09 40.19
C ARG A 439 -13.57 17.01 39.60
N GLY A 440 -14.39 17.58 40.46
CA GLY A 440 -15.46 18.51 40.07
C GLY A 440 -16.85 17.88 39.93
N ASP A 441 -16.97 16.56 40.13
CA ASP A 441 -18.24 15.82 40.28
C ASP A 441 -18.60 15.59 41.76
#